data_AF-A0A1E3R359-F1
#
_entry.id   AF-A0A1E3R359-F1
#
_cell.length_a   1.000
_cell.length_b   1.000
_cell.length_c   1.000
_cell.angle_alpha   90.00
_cell.angle_beta   90.00
_cell.angle_gamma   90.00
#
_symmetry.space_group_name_H-M   'P 1'
#
loop_
_entity.id
_entity.type
_entity.pdbx_description
1 polymer ?
#
loop_
_entity_poly.entity_id
_entity_poly.type
_entity_poly.pdbx_seq_one_letter_code
_entity_poly.pdbx_strand_id
1 'polypeptide(L)'
;MAARRRHLRRLPRPGTAIYAGTDAGSTVAHGRIADEIDALKAIGMSPTQALGAACWDARDWLGRPSLQHGAPADLVCFSEDPRTGAAVVNHPDLVILRGVTF
;
A
#
# COMPACT_ATOMS: atom_id res chain seq x y z
N MET A 1 14.52 15.38 -5.17
CA MET A 1 13.05 15.37 -4.92
C MET A 1 12.29 16.06 -6.06
N ALA A 2 12.39 15.57 -7.32
CA ALA A 2 11.71 16.21 -8.47
C ALA A 2 11.37 15.32 -9.68
N ALA A 3 11.83 14.06 -9.78
CA ALA A 3 11.70 13.31 -11.05
C ALA A 3 10.46 12.40 -11.20
N ARG A 4 9.74 12.06 -10.11
CA ARG A 4 8.76 10.96 -10.14
C ARG A 4 7.31 11.36 -10.52
N ARG A 5 7.03 12.64 -10.76
CA ARG A 5 5.67 13.14 -11.06
C ARG A 5 5.21 12.94 -12.52
N ARG A 6 6.05 12.36 -13.41
CA ARG A 6 5.84 12.47 -14.87
C ARG A 6 5.17 11.28 -15.57
N HIS A 7 5.03 10.10 -14.92
CA HIS A 7 4.47 8.92 -15.60
C HIS A 7 3.05 8.52 -15.17
N LEU A 8 2.57 9.00 -14.02
CA LEU A 8 1.27 8.65 -13.46
C LEU A 8 0.13 9.60 -13.89
N ARG A 9 0.32 10.42 -14.93
CA ARG A 9 -0.68 11.43 -15.35
C ARG A 9 -1.81 10.89 -16.22
N ARG A 10 -1.87 9.59 -16.47
CA ARG A 10 -2.91 8.97 -17.28
C ARG A 10 -3.71 8.02 -16.41
N LEU A 11 -5.00 8.30 -16.25
CA LEU A 11 -5.93 7.33 -15.70
C LEU A 11 -5.83 6.05 -16.55
N PRO A 12 -5.66 4.86 -15.94
CA PRO A 12 -5.70 3.63 -16.71
C PRO A 12 -7.08 3.44 -17.34
N ARG A 13 -7.16 2.51 -18.30
CA ARG A 13 -8.44 2.17 -18.92
C ARG A 13 -9.42 1.72 -17.83
N PRO A 14 -10.70 2.11 -17.91
CA PRO A 14 -11.73 1.60 -17.02
C PRO A 14 -11.66 0.07 -16.92
N GLY A 15 -11.66 -0.45 -15.69
CA GLY A 15 -11.55 -1.90 -15.42
C GLY A 15 -10.12 -2.45 -15.30
N THR A 16 -9.08 -1.64 -15.50
CA THR A 16 -7.70 -2.09 -15.22
C THR A 16 -7.44 -2.08 -13.72
N ALA A 17 -7.08 -3.22 -13.15
CA ALA A 17 -6.63 -3.30 -11.76
C ALA A 17 -5.27 -2.60 -11.59
N ILE A 18 -5.11 -1.84 -10.49
CA ILE A 18 -3.86 -1.15 -10.14
C ILE A 18 -3.46 -1.58 -8.74
N TYR A 19 -2.18 -1.92 -8.56
CA TYR A 19 -1.59 -2.27 -7.28
C TYR A 19 -0.36 -1.39 -7.00
N ALA A 20 -0.04 -1.19 -5.73
CA ALA A 20 1.11 -0.39 -5.33
C ALA A 20 2.44 -1.12 -5.61
N GLY A 21 3.39 -0.43 -6.25
CA GLY A 21 4.74 -0.94 -6.50
C GLY A 21 5.77 0.19 -6.49
N THR A 22 6.78 0.08 -5.63
CA THR A 22 7.76 1.17 -5.40
C THR A 22 8.98 1.10 -6.29
N ASP A 23 9.28 -0.08 -6.87
CA ASP A 23 10.58 -0.40 -7.51
C ASP A 23 11.79 -0.23 -6.56
N ALA A 24 11.55 -0.41 -5.25
CA ALA A 24 12.58 -0.34 -4.22
C ALA A 24 13.63 -1.45 -4.39
N GLY A 25 14.90 -1.11 -4.14
CA GLY A 25 16.05 -2.02 -4.30
C GLY A 25 16.90 -1.75 -5.54
N SER A 26 16.49 -0.82 -6.42
CA SER A 26 17.34 -0.26 -7.47
C SER A 26 17.89 1.12 -7.05
N THR A 27 17.62 2.16 -7.83
CA THR A 27 17.85 3.57 -7.48
C THR A 27 16.87 4.10 -6.41
N VAL A 28 15.81 3.34 -6.11
CA VAL A 28 14.80 3.69 -5.10
C VAL A 28 15.11 2.99 -3.77
N ALA A 29 15.15 3.76 -2.69
CA ALA A 29 15.38 3.25 -1.34
C ALA A 29 14.25 2.31 -0.88
N HIS A 30 14.55 1.39 0.05
CA HIS A 30 13.54 0.59 0.74
C HIS A 30 12.65 1.43 1.66
N GLY A 31 11.50 0.88 2.07
CA GLY A 31 10.57 1.53 3.01
C GLY A 31 9.70 2.63 2.40
N ARG A 32 9.45 2.60 1.08
CA ARG A 32 8.76 3.69 0.35
C ARG A 32 7.31 3.39 -0.02
N ILE A 33 6.70 2.36 0.57
CA ILE A 33 5.34 1.92 0.19
C ILE A 33 4.28 2.99 0.47
N ALA A 34 4.45 3.74 1.55
CA ALA A 34 3.58 4.84 1.92
C ALA A 34 3.50 5.95 0.85
N ASP A 35 4.64 6.28 0.24
CA ASP A 35 4.70 7.26 -0.85
C ASP A 35 3.94 6.78 -2.09
N GLU A 36 3.94 5.48 -2.33
CA GLU A 36 3.21 4.90 -3.45
C GLU A 36 1.71 4.96 -3.23
N ILE A 37 1.23 4.71 -2.00
CA ILE A 37 -0.18 4.89 -1.63
C ILE A 37 -0.61 6.34 -1.87
N ASP A 38 0.22 7.31 -1.46
CA ASP A 38 -0.05 8.74 -1.72
C ASP A 38 -0.03 9.07 -3.22
N ALA A 39 0.87 8.46 -4.01
CA ALA A 39 0.90 8.60 -5.45
C ALA A 39 -0.37 8.04 -6.13
N LEU A 40 -0.90 6.91 -5.64
CA LEU A 40 -2.14 6.32 -6.12
C LEU A 40 -3.36 7.21 -5.83
N LYS A 41 -3.41 7.86 -4.66
CA LYS A 41 -4.43 8.89 -4.39
C LYS A 41 -4.31 10.06 -5.37
N ALA A 42 -3.09 10.50 -5.68
CA ALA A 42 -2.85 11.62 -6.59
C ALA A 42 -3.32 11.36 -8.03
N ILE A 43 -3.52 10.10 -8.43
CA ILE A 43 -4.10 9.74 -9.74
C ILE A 43 -5.61 9.53 -9.72
N GLY A 44 -6.27 9.78 -8.59
CA GLY A 44 -7.73 9.74 -8.45
C GLY A 44 -8.30 8.48 -7.79
N MET A 45 -7.48 7.59 -7.23
CA MET A 45 -7.99 6.52 -6.38
C MET A 45 -8.49 7.10 -5.06
N SER A 46 -9.62 6.60 -4.55
CA SER A 46 -10.06 6.95 -3.19
C SER A 46 -9.03 6.48 -2.15
N PRO A 47 -8.99 7.08 -0.94
CA PRO A 47 -8.07 6.66 0.12
C PRO A 47 -8.13 5.16 0.43
N THR A 48 -9.33 4.59 0.49
CA THR A 48 -9.54 3.16 0.70
C THR A 48 -9.01 2.32 -0.47
N GLN A 49 -9.25 2.73 -1.72
CA GLN A 49 -8.72 2.02 -2.90
C GLN A 49 -7.19 2.07 -2.96
N ALA A 50 -6.59 3.22 -2.67
CA ALA A 50 -5.13 3.36 -2.69
C ALA A 50 -4.45 2.54 -1.60
N LEU A 51 -5.03 2.50 -0.39
CA LEU A 51 -4.55 1.64 0.68
C LEU A 51 -4.76 0.17 0.30
N GLY A 52 -5.95 -0.20 -0.18
CA GLY A 52 -6.31 -1.55 -0.62
C GLY A 52 -5.38 -2.14 -1.68
N ALA A 53 -5.02 -1.31 -2.66
CA ALA A 53 -4.03 -1.62 -3.70
C ALA A 53 -2.64 -1.98 -3.16
N ALA A 54 -2.32 -1.65 -1.90
CA ALA A 54 -1.09 -2.02 -1.21
C ALA A 54 -1.28 -3.14 -0.17
N CYS A 55 -2.52 -3.58 0.11
CA CYS A 55 -2.82 -4.56 1.14
C CYS A 55 -3.77 -5.68 0.67
N TRP A 56 -5.09 -5.59 0.90
CA TRP A 56 -6.03 -6.69 0.65
C TRP A 56 -6.20 -6.98 -0.84
N ASP A 57 -6.31 -5.96 -1.70
CA ASP A 57 -6.48 -6.16 -3.14
C ASP A 57 -5.20 -6.78 -3.75
N ALA A 58 -4.03 -6.34 -3.28
CA ALA A 58 -2.75 -6.89 -3.70
C ALA A 58 -2.56 -8.34 -3.23
N ARG A 59 -3.01 -8.68 -2.01
CA ARG A 59 -2.98 -10.06 -1.49
C ARG A 59 -3.85 -10.97 -2.35
N ASP A 60 -5.07 -10.56 -2.63
CA ASP A 60 -6.00 -11.33 -3.45
C ASP A 60 -5.42 -11.56 -4.86
N TRP A 61 -4.83 -10.53 -5.48
CA TRP A 61 -4.13 -10.65 -6.76
C TRP A 61 -2.92 -11.61 -6.72
N LEU A 62 -2.17 -11.61 -5.62
CA LEU A 62 -1.04 -12.52 -5.39
C LEU A 62 -1.47 -13.95 -5.02
N GLY A 63 -2.78 -14.25 -4.96
CA GLY A 63 -3.30 -15.54 -4.52
C GLY A 63 -2.99 -15.84 -3.05
N ARG A 64 -2.89 -14.79 -2.22
CA ARG A 64 -2.66 -14.88 -0.77
C ARG A 64 -3.93 -14.56 -0.01
N PRO A 65 -4.21 -15.26 1.10
CA PRO A 65 -5.37 -14.93 1.92
C PRO A 65 -5.19 -13.54 2.56
N SER A 66 -6.30 -12.80 2.57
CA SER A 66 -6.45 -11.54 3.30
C SER A 66 -6.89 -11.81 4.76
N LEU A 67 -7.63 -10.89 5.39
CA LEU A 67 -8.10 -11.05 6.77
C LEU A 67 -9.29 -12.01 6.84
N GLN A 68 -9.00 -13.29 7.11
CA GLN A 68 -10.01 -14.34 7.25
C GLN A 68 -9.59 -15.36 8.32
N HIS A 69 -10.55 -16.12 8.84
CA HIS A 69 -10.28 -17.20 9.77
C HIS A 69 -9.30 -18.23 9.18
N GLY A 70 -8.31 -18.64 9.96
CA GLY A 70 -7.27 -19.59 9.54
C GLY A 70 -6.13 -19.01 8.67
N ALA A 71 -6.19 -17.73 8.28
CA ALA A 71 -5.08 -17.07 7.60
C ALA A 71 -3.93 -16.72 8.57
N PRO A 72 -2.69 -16.57 8.08
CA PRO A 72 -1.59 -16.04 8.88
C PRO A 72 -1.93 -14.67 9.49
N ALA A 73 -1.57 -14.48 10.76
CA ALA A 73 -1.73 -13.21 11.47
C ALA A 73 -0.63 -12.21 11.03
N ASP A 74 -0.77 -11.69 9.83
CA ASP A 74 0.07 -10.65 9.25
C ASP A 74 -0.69 -9.31 9.29
N LEU A 75 -0.40 -8.48 10.28
CA LEU A 75 -1.15 -7.27 10.58
C LEU A 75 -0.18 -6.08 10.73
N VAL A 76 -0.63 -4.92 10.28
CA VAL A 76 -0.02 -3.64 10.61
C VAL A 76 -1.11 -2.80 11.25
N CYS A 77 -0.90 -2.43 12.50
CA CYS A 77 -1.90 -1.78 13.33
C CYS A 77 -1.59 -0.30 13.49
N PHE A 78 -2.64 0.51 13.44
CA PHE A 78 -2.59 1.95 13.59
C PHE A 78 -3.74 2.39 14.48
N SER A 79 -3.47 3.33 15.38
CA SER A 79 -4.42 4.03 16.25
C SER A 79 -5.06 5.17 15.47
N GLU A 80 -4.29 5.78 14.57
CA GLU A 80 -4.75 6.76 13.59
C GLU A 80 -5.20 6.07 12.30
N ASP A 81 -6.09 6.71 11.54
CA ASP A 81 -6.60 6.14 10.29
C ASP A 81 -5.49 6.08 9.21
N PRO A 82 -5.03 4.90 8.78
CA PRO A 82 -3.96 4.77 7.79
C PRO A 82 -4.35 5.23 6.38
N ARG A 83 -5.65 5.44 6.12
CA ARG A 83 -6.13 5.98 4.83
C ARG A 83 -5.72 7.44 4.63
N THR A 84 -5.37 8.15 5.71
CA THR A 84 -4.95 9.56 5.65
C THR A 84 -3.66 9.75 4.86
N GLY A 85 -2.77 8.75 4.82
CA GLY A 85 -1.61 8.72 3.92
C GLY A 85 -0.29 8.42 4.61
N ALA A 86 0.80 8.85 3.97
CA ALA A 86 2.14 8.44 4.37
C ALA A 86 2.55 8.89 5.78
N ALA A 87 1.96 9.97 6.29
CA ALA A 87 2.20 10.44 7.65
C ALA A 87 1.78 9.43 8.73
N VAL A 88 0.79 8.56 8.45
CA VAL A 88 0.38 7.50 9.38
C VAL A 88 1.00 6.17 8.98
N VAL A 89 0.98 5.83 7.69
CA VAL A 89 1.44 4.51 7.20
C VAL A 89 2.93 4.26 7.51
N ASN A 90 3.77 5.29 7.58
CA ASN A 90 5.18 5.16 7.94
C ASN A 90 5.43 4.95 9.45
N HIS A 91 4.40 5.10 10.28
CA HIS A 91 4.49 5.05 11.73
C HIS A 91 3.44 4.08 12.29
N PRO A 92 3.59 2.77 12.03
CA PRO A 92 2.71 1.78 12.63
C PRO A 92 2.92 1.69 14.14
N ASP A 93 1.85 1.46 14.89
CA ASP A 93 1.90 1.26 16.34
C ASP A 93 2.33 -0.16 16.71
N LEU A 94 2.01 -1.13 15.85
CA LEU A 94 2.36 -2.53 16.04
C LEU A 94 2.43 -3.24 14.70
N VAL A 95 3.48 -4.02 14.51
CA VAL A 95 3.60 -4.93 13.37
C VAL A 95 3.50 -6.36 13.88
N ILE A 96 2.64 -7.16 13.26
CA ILE A 96 2.51 -8.58 13.57
C ILE A 96 2.80 -9.36 12.29
N LEU A 97 3.77 -10.26 12.35
CA LEU A 97 4.13 -11.14 11.23
C LEU A 97 3.98 -12.59 11.68
N ARG A 98 3.06 -13.33 11.05
CA ARG A 98 2.74 -14.73 11.40
C ARG A 98 2.46 -14.93 12.89
N GLY A 99 1.82 -13.95 13.52
CA GLY A 99 1.49 -13.98 14.95
C GLY A 99 2.62 -13.54 15.90
N VAL A 100 3.78 -13.13 15.38
CA VAL A 100 4.88 -12.56 16.17
C VAL A 100 4.84 -11.04 16.08
N THR A 101 4.90 -10.36 17.22
CA THR A 101 4.86 -8.89 17.35
C THR A 101 6.25 -8.26 17.21
N PHE A 102 6.33 -7.11 16.54
CA PHE A 102 7.52 -6.28 16.30
C PHE A 102 7.24 -4.81 16.60
#